data_AF-Q46R95-F1
#
_entry.id   AF-Q46R95-F1
#
_cell.length_a   1.000
_cell.length_b   1.000
_cell.length_c   1.000
_cell.angle_alpha   90.00
_cell.angle_beta   90.00
_cell.angle_gamma   90.00
#
_symmetry.space_group_name_H-M   'P 1'
#
loop_
_entity.id
_entity.type
_entity.pdbx_description
1 polymer ?
#
loop_
_entity_poly.entity_id
_entity_poly.type
_entity_poly.pdbx_seq_one_letter_code
_entity_poly.pdbx_strand_id
1 'polypeptide(L)'
;MGFHCRRDARPEGMLSSPPRPAAAVRRPRLHSLPSDPMRNQGLTAVPILTMLVATVMAAGCVAQYRVPSGAPAASVRLMTDTDDNTTFTVVDPAKCPVPARPLVLAGTGKQLSAIGKDRGLDMAGSSPESPSRTRERQVEAGRRIYVGVSSMAAPPAPELRCAAGVSFVPEAGAQYEIRYKRDETASQCSAQVLRLQPLPSGGARPMVEPTQQGFRALRKEYVCQAS
;
A
#
# COMPACT_ATOMS: atom_id res chain seq x y z
N MET A 1 30.28 45.00 16.53
CA MET A 1 30.65 43.77 15.78
C MET A 1 29.36 43.24 15.17
N GLY A 2 28.91 43.61 13.96
CA GLY A 2 29.64 43.86 12.71
C GLY A 2 29.85 42.53 12.00
N PHE A 3 28.97 42.15 11.08
CA PHE A 3 29.28 41.74 9.69
C PHE A 3 27.99 41.41 8.91
N HIS A 4 27.70 42.27 7.94
CA HIS A 4 26.80 42.04 6.82
C HIS A 4 27.36 40.95 5.90
N CYS A 5 26.47 40.17 5.28
CA CYS A 5 26.71 39.63 3.94
C CYS A 5 25.43 39.69 3.11
N ARG A 6 25.44 40.62 2.15
CA ARG A 6 24.54 40.73 1.00
C ARG A 6 25.45 40.60 -0.22
N ARG A 7 25.14 39.74 -1.19
CA ARG A 7 25.20 40.08 -2.62
C ARG A 7 24.72 38.95 -3.53
N ASP A 8 24.05 39.43 -4.57
CA ASP A 8 23.42 38.83 -5.73
C ASP A 8 24.34 37.97 -6.60
N ALA A 9 23.74 37.06 -7.38
CA ALA A 9 23.84 37.05 -8.85
C ALA A 9 22.93 35.97 -9.47
N ARG A 10 22.00 36.40 -10.35
CA ARG A 10 21.56 35.61 -11.52
C ARG A 10 22.56 35.82 -12.66
N PRO A 11 22.64 34.91 -13.64
CA PRO A 11 22.04 35.27 -14.93
C PRO A 11 21.35 34.11 -15.67
N GLU A 12 20.73 34.53 -16.77
CA GLU A 12 19.85 33.84 -17.70
C GLU A 12 20.47 32.66 -18.45
N GLY A 13 19.60 31.75 -18.88
CA GLY A 13 19.91 30.66 -19.81
C GLY A 13 18.65 30.20 -20.52
N MET A 14 18.23 30.97 -21.53
CA MET A 14 17.31 30.56 -22.59
C MET A 14 17.85 29.29 -23.28
N LEU A 15 17.01 28.28 -23.44
CA LEU A 15 17.05 27.39 -24.61
C LEU A 15 15.65 26.82 -24.87
N SER A 16 15.05 27.38 -25.91
CA SER A 16 13.81 26.95 -26.53
C SER A 16 13.93 25.52 -27.06
N SER A 17 12.90 24.69 -26.85
CA SER A 17 12.67 23.50 -27.65
C SER A 17 11.34 23.66 -28.41
N PRO A 18 11.29 23.31 -29.71
CA PRO A 18 10.15 23.60 -30.58
C PRO A 18 8.97 22.63 -30.38
N PRO A 19 7.74 23.04 -30.77
CA PRO A 19 6.56 22.19 -30.70
C PRO A 19 6.56 21.12 -31.82
N ARG A 20 6.21 19.87 -31.47
CA ARG A 20 5.87 18.85 -32.48
C ARG A 20 4.44 19.06 -32.98
N PRO A 21 4.20 18.98 -34.30
CA PRO A 21 2.91 19.28 -34.89
C PRO A 21 1.91 18.13 -34.81
N ALA A 22 0.69 18.52 -35.12
CA ALA A 22 -0.60 17.91 -34.87
C ALA A 22 -0.90 16.62 -35.64
N ALA A 23 -1.92 15.96 -35.10
CA ALA A 23 -2.67 14.85 -35.65
C ALA A 23 -3.10 15.06 -37.12
N ALA A 24 -2.90 14.03 -37.94
CA ALA A 24 -3.56 13.90 -39.23
C ALA A 24 -4.72 12.90 -39.11
N VAL A 25 -5.92 13.45 -38.98
CA VAL A 25 -7.19 12.78 -39.21
C VAL A 25 -7.28 12.39 -40.69
N ARG A 26 -7.48 11.10 -40.98
CA ARG A 26 -7.96 10.64 -42.28
C ARG A 26 -9.10 9.66 -42.08
N ARG A 27 -10.33 10.16 -42.21
CA ARG A 27 -11.47 9.36 -42.73
C ARG A 27 -11.33 9.32 -44.25
N PRO A 28 -11.69 8.20 -44.88
CA PRO A 28 -12.68 8.35 -45.94
C PRO A 28 -13.70 7.21 -46.05
N ARG A 29 -14.93 7.68 -46.34
CA ARG A 29 -15.90 7.18 -47.32
C ARG A 29 -16.63 5.86 -47.07
N LEU A 30 -17.91 6.05 -46.75
CA LEU A 30 -19.02 5.21 -47.21
C LEU A 30 -19.01 5.06 -48.73
N HIS A 31 -19.13 3.82 -49.18
CA HIS A 31 -19.83 3.30 -50.36
C HIS A 31 -19.76 1.77 -50.17
N SER A 32 -20.75 0.93 -50.41
CA SER A 32 -22.10 0.99 -50.97
C SER A 32 -22.60 -0.45 -50.82
N LEU A 33 -23.84 -0.65 -50.37
CA LEU A 33 -24.49 -1.96 -50.39
C LEU A 33 -24.71 -2.42 -51.84
N PRO A 34 -24.54 -3.71 -52.12
CA PRO A 34 -25.42 -4.38 -53.06
C PRO A 34 -26.15 -5.56 -52.42
N SER A 35 -27.35 -5.74 -52.94
CA SER A 35 -28.42 -6.63 -52.55
C SER A 35 -28.13 -8.11 -52.82
N ASP A 36 -28.67 -8.97 -51.96
CA ASP A 36 -28.76 -10.44 -52.13
C ASP A 36 -29.46 -10.83 -53.44
N PRO A 37 -29.17 -12.03 -53.98
CA PRO A 37 -30.12 -13.12 -53.72
C PRO A 37 -29.50 -14.50 -53.45
N MET A 38 -30.31 -15.29 -52.76
CA MET A 38 -30.17 -16.69 -52.35
C MET A 38 -29.44 -17.62 -53.34
N ARG A 39 -28.61 -18.53 -52.81
CA ARG A 39 -28.49 -19.88 -53.37
C ARG A 39 -28.01 -20.94 -52.36
N ASN A 40 -28.85 -21.95 -52.19
CA ASN A 40 -28.61 -23.37 -51.90
C ASN A 40 -27.57 -23.79 -50.84
N GLN A 41 -28.14 -24.28 -49.73
CA GLN A 41 -28.00 -25.65 -49.20
C GLN A 41 -26.69 -26.39 -49.53
N GLY A 42 -25.89 -26.57 -48.47
CA GLY A 42 -24.82 -27.56 -48.39
C GLY A 42 -24.52 -27.84 -46.92
N LEU A 43 -25.19 -28.84 -46.36
CA LEU A 43 -24.92 -29.40 -45.04
C LEU A 43 -23.48 -29.93 -45.01
N THR A 44 -22.59 -29.30 -44.24
CA THR A 44 -21.35 -29.93 -43.76
C THR A 44 -21.15 -29.56 -42.30
N ALA A 45 -21.45 -30.52 -41.44
CA ALA A 45 -21.21 -30.47 -40.00
C ALA A 45 -19.70 -30.38 -39.74
N VAL A 46 -19.23 -29.22 -39.29
CA VAL A 46 -17.91 -29.06 -38.69
C VAL A 46 -18.11 -29.17 -37.19
N PRO A 47 -17.47 -30.14 -36.49
CA PRO A 47 -17.50 -30.16 -35.04
C PRO A 47 -16.68 -28.97 -34.55
N ILE A 48 -17.37 -27.88 -34.18
CA ILE A 48 -16.78 -26.77 -33.46
C ILE A 48 -16.44 -27.31 -32.06
N LEU A 49 -15.23 -27.85 -31.96
CA LEU A 49 -14.57 -28.14 -30.70
C LEU A 49 -14.51 -26.82 -29.92
N THR A 50 -15.47 -26.64 -29.01
CA THR A 50 -15.53 -25.53 -28.05
C THR A 50 -14.28 -25.59 -27.17
N MET A 51 -13.20 -24.93 -27.61
CA MET A 51 -12.12 -24.50 -26.73
C MET A 51 -12.71 -23.48 -25.77
N LEU A 52 -13.12 -23.95 -24.59
CA LEU A 52 -13.39 -23.13 -23.43
C LEU A 52 -12.03 -22.58 -22.95
N VAL A 53 -11.57 -21.49 -23.56
CA VAL A 53 -10.40 -20.75 -23.09
C VAL A 53 -10.81 -20.11 -21.77
N ALA A 54 -10.45 -20.75 -20.67
CA ALA A 54 -10.48 -20.15 -19.35
C ALA A 54 -9.42 -19.04 -19.30
N THR A 55 -9.75 -17.86 -19.81
CA THR A 55 -9.03 -16.63 -19.48
C THR A 55 -9.30 -16.32 -18.02
N VAL A 56 -8.52 -16.94 -17.13
CA VAL A 56 -8.33 -16.43 -15.76
C VAL A 56 -7.73 -15.05 -15.95
N MET A 57 -8.60 -14.04 -15.86
CA MET A 57 -8.22 -12.64 -15.79
C MET A 57 -7.11 -12.53 -14.75
N ALA A 58 -5.90 -12.21 -15.22
CA ALA A 58 -4.78 -11.87 -14.37
C ALA A 58 -5.02 -10.49 -13.74
N ALA A 59 -6.07 -10.37 -12.93
CA ALA A 59 -6.15 -9.35 -11.91
C ALA A 59 -5.07 -9.72 -10.90
N GLY A 60 -3.98 -8.95 -10.87
CA GLY A 60 -2.85 -9.22 -9.99
C GLY A 60 -3.32 -9.41 -8.55
N CYS A 61 -3.30 -10.65 -8.07
CA CYS A 61 -3.60 -10.95 -6.67
C CYS A 61 -2.52 -10.31 -5.80
N VAL A 62 -2.86 -9.20 -5.15
CA VAL A 62 -2.03 -8.62 -4.10
C VAL A 62 -1.94 -9.64 -2.98
N ALA A 63 -0.73 -10.10 -2.66
CA ALA A 63 -0.52 -11.08 -1.61
C ALA A 63 -0.84 -10.45 -0.25
N GLN A 64 -1.92 -10.93 0.39
CA GLN A 64 -2.37 -10.44 1.69
C GLN A 64 -1.64 -11.16 2.82
N TYR A 65 -1.31 -10.44 3.88
CA TYR A 65 -0.85 -11.05 5.12
C TYR A 65 -2.05 -11.63 5.88
N ARG A 66 -1.91 -12.87 6.34
CA ARG A 66 -2.89 -13.56 7.18
C ARG A 66 -2.14 -14.32 8.26
N VAL A 67 -2.67 -14.26 9.48
CA VAL A 67 -2.19 -15.13 10.56
C VAL A 67 -2.69 -16.55 10.28
N PRO A 68 -1.83 -17.58 10.30
CA PRO A 68 -2.27 -18.96 10.14
C PRO A 68 -3.33 -19.34 11.19
N SER A 69 -4.34 -20.10 10.78
CA SER A 69 -5.40 -20.55 11.70
C SER A 69 -4.81 -21.33 12.87
N GLY A 70 -5.18 -20.95 14.10
CA GLY A 70 -4.69 -21.59 15.33
C GLY A 70 -3.30 -21.14 15.80
N ALA A 71 -2.61 -20.28 15.04
CA ALA A 71 -1.36 -19.69 15.51
C ALA A 71 -1.62 -18.65 16.63
N PRO A 72 -0.71 -18.52 17.61
CA PRO A 72 -0.77 -17.43 18.58
C PRO A 72 -0.78 -16.07 17.87
N ALA A 73 -1.73 -15.20 18.25
CA ALA A 73 -1.97 -13.93 17.58
C ALA A 73 -2.05 -12.76 18.56
N ALA A 74 -1.70 -11.58 18.07
CA ALA A 74 -1.95 -10.30 18.71
C ALA A 74 -2.83 -9.43 17.80
N SER A 75 -3.50 -8.44 18.38
CA SER A 75 -4.26 -7.46 17.60
C SER A 75 -3.48 -6.16 17.43
N VAL A 76 -3.48 -5.63 16.22
CA VAL A 76 -2.85 -4.34 15.89
C VAL A 76 -3.89 -3.39 15.30
N ARG A 77 -3.88 -2.14 15.77
CA ARG A 77 -4.60 -1.02 15.16
C ARG A 77 -3.58 -0.17 14.41
N LEU A 78 -3.70 -0.16 13.10
CA LEU A 78 -2.85 0.57 12.17
C LEU A 78 -3.47 1.95 11.94
N MET A 79 -2.71 3.01 12.16
CA MET A 79 -3.19 4.39 12.10
C MET A 79 -2.29 5.26 11.25
N THR A 80 -2.88 6.22 10.55
CA THR A 80 -2.16 7.28 9.83
C THR A 80 -2.83 8.63 10.05
N ASP A 81 -2.06 9.70 10.01
CA ASP A 81 -2.54 11.09 10.09
C ASP A 81 -2.91 11.72 8.73
N THR A 82 -2.78 10.97 7.64
CA THR A 82 -3.09 11.43 6.27
C THR A 82 -4.29 10.69 5.67
N ASP A 83 -5.06 11.39 4.82
CA ASP A 83 -6.13 10.78 4.01
C ASP A 83 -5.61 10.10 2.73
N ASP A 84 -4.32 10.23 2.44
CA ASP A 84 -3.71 9.61 1.28
C ASP A 84 -3.59 8.09 1.43
N ASN A 85 -3.24 7.43 0.32
CA ASN A 85 -3.07 5.99 0.30
C ASN A 85 -1.82 5.61 1.10
N THR A 86 -2.02 5.14 2.33
CA THR A 86 -0.99 4.52 3.17
C THR A 86 -1.16 3.01 3.12
N THR A 87 -0.07 2.29 2.85
CA THR A 87 -0.04 0.82 2.83
C THR A 87 0.86 0.31 3.94
N PHE A 88 0.37 -0.67 4.70
CA PHE A 88 1.08 -1.40 5.74
C PHE A 88 1.38 -2.80 5.22
N THR A 89 2.64 -3.21 5.28
CA THR A 89 3.12 -4.50 4.77
C THR A 89 3.94 -5.23 5.83
N VAL A 90 3.89 -6.55 5.82
CA VAL A 90 4.75 -7.42 6.63
C VAL A 90 5.81 -8.04 5.74
N VAL A 91 7.06 -7.97 6.19
CA VAL A 91 8.21 -8.61 5.55
C VAL A 91 8.69 -9.76 6.43
N ASP A 92 8.92 -10.92 5.81
CA ASP A 92 9.38 -12.12 6.50
C ASP A 92 10.89 -12.32 6.24
N PRO A 93 11.76 -12.09 7.23
CA PRO A 93 13.21 -12.19 7.05
C PRO A 93 13.66 -13.62 6.72
N ALA A 94 12.92 -14.65 7.17
CA ALA A 94 13.25 -16.05 6.89
C ALA A 94 13.07 -16.42 5.41
N LYS A 95 12.48 -15.54 4.60
CA LYS A 95 12.29 -15.72 3.15
C LYS A 95 13.34 -14.98 2.30
N CYS A 96 14.34 -14.35 2.94
CA CYS A 96 15.53 -13.84 2.26
C CYS A 96 16.46 -15.01 1.85
N PRO A 97 17.25 -14.95 0.75
CA PRO A 97 17.58 -13.82 -0.11
C PRO A 97 16.74 -13.69 -1.41
N VAL A 98 15.78 -14.58 -1.67
CA VAL A 98 14.86 -14.43 -2.83
C VAL A 98 13.88 -13.32 -2.45
N PRO A 99 13.76 -12.21 -3.21
CA PRO A 99 13.32 -10.94 -2.65
C PRO A 99 12.03 -11.11 -1.85
N ALA A 100 12.12 -10.92 -0.54
CA ALA A 100 11.00 -11.09 0.37
C ALA A 100 9.85 -10.23 -0.17
N ARG A 101 8.81 -10.88 -0.69
CA ARG A 101 7.64 -10.20 -1.22
C ARG A 101 6.85 -9.69 -0.03
N PRO A 102 6.76 -8.37 0.20
CA PRO A 102 5.99 -7.87 1.31
C PRO A 102 4.53 -8.32 1.16
N LEU A 103 3.96 -8.84 2.24
CA LEU A 103 2.56 -9.22 2.29
C LEU A 103 1.76 -8.02 2.82
N VAL A 104 0.67 -7.66 2.15
CA VAL A 104 -0.12 -6.49 2.55
C VAL A 104 -0.96 -6.82 3.78
N LEU A 105 -0.69 -6.12 4.88
CA LEU A 105 -1.41 -6.23 6.14
C LEU A 105 -2.70 -5.40 6.09
N ALA A 106 -2.58 -4.15 5.67
CA ALA A 106 -3.71 -3.25 5.47
C ALA A 106 -3.35 -2.08 4.57
N GLY A 107 -4.36 -1.30 4.23
CA GLY A 107 -4.14 0.07 3.80
C GLY A 107 -5.33 0.96 4.12
N THR A 108 -5.08 2.27 4.02
CA THR A 108 -6.00 3.36 4.38
C THR A 108 -6.21 4.29 3.17
N GLY A 109 -7.11 5.28 3.31
CA GLY A 109 -7.41 6.23 2.24
C GLY A 109 -8.39 5.70 1.19
N LYS A 110 -8.41 6.34 0.02
CA LYS A 110 -9.43 6.12 -1.04
C LYS A 110 -9.33 4.76 -1.75
N GLN A 111 -8.23 4.02 -1.59
CA GLN A 111 -8.01 2.76 -2.32
C GLN A 111 -8.58 1.49 -1.68
N LEU A 112 -9.03 1.50 -0.42
CA LEU A 112 -9.00 0.24 0.37
C LEU A 112 -10.31 -0.19 1.03
N SER A 113 -11.31 -0.45 0.19
CA SER A 113 -12.37 -1.46 0.40
C SER A 113 -11.94 -2.88 -0.03
N ALA A 114 -10.91 -3.02 -0.88
CA ALA A 114 -10.56 -4.29 -1.54
C ALA A 114 -9.86 -5.36 -0.67
N ILE A 115 -9.21 -4.98 0.46
CA ILE A 115 -8.51 -5.94 1.34
C ILE A 115 -9.42 -6.49 2.44
N GLY A 116 -10.58 -5.88 2.67
CA GLY A 116 -11.52 -6.26 3.73
C GLY A 116 -11.10 -5.77 5.12
N LYS A 117 -11.81 -6.24 6.16
CA LYS A 117 -11.56 -5.93 7.57
C LYS A 117 -11.63 -7.21 8.39
N ASP A 118 -10.72 -7.39 9.33
CA ASP A 118 -10.86 -8.42 10.36
C ASP A 118 -11.99 -7.97 11.32
N ARG A 119 -13.01 -8.82 11.46
CA ARG A 119 -14.20 -8.52 12.27
C ARG A 119 -13.97 -8.93 13.73
N GLY A 120 -14.58 -8.20 14.67
CA GLY A 120 -14.63 -8.57 16.08
C GLY A 120 -13.29 -8.56 16.81
N LEU A 121 -12.34 -7.72 16.39
CA LEU A 121 -11.11 -7.51 17.16
C LEU A 121 -11.32 -6.58 18.37
N ASP A 122 -12.31 -5.68 18.27
CA ASP A 122 -12.82 -4.81 19.34
C ASP A 122 -11.74 -4.31 20.29
N MET A 123 -10.67 -3.76 19.69
CA MET A 123 -9.50 -3.34 20.45
C MET A 123 -9.86 -2.22 21.42
N ALA A 124 -9.24 -2.25 22.60
CA ALA A 124 -9.48 -1.32 23.67
C ALA A 124 -9.18 0.13 23.24
N GLY A 125 -10.03 1.04 23.70
CA GLY A 125 -9.99 2.46 23.30
C GLY A 125 -10.43 2.71 21.86
N SER A 126 -10.54 3.98 21.52
CA SER A 126 -10.95 4.44 20.19
C SER A 126 -9.81 5.14 19.47
N SER A 127 -9.74 4.96 18.16
CA SER A 127 -8.88 5.78 17.30
C SER A 127 -9.38 7.23 17.29
N PRO A 128 -8.53 8.24 17.51
CA PRO A 128 -8.87 9.64 17.22
C PRO A 128 -8.97 9.91 15.71
N GLU A 129 -8.34 9.08 14.88
CA GLU A 129 -8.41 9.19 13.42
C GLU A 129 -9.73 8.65 12.87
N SER A 130 -10.16 9.23 11.74
CA SER A 130 -11.37 8.81 11.04
C SER A 130 -11.32 7.34 10.60
N PRO A 131 -12.48 6.70 10.34
CA PRO A 131 -12.51 5.32 9.85
C PRO A 131 -11.76 5.09 8.53
N SER A 132 -11.47 6.11 7.72
CA SER A 132 -10.66 5.96 6.50
C SER A 132 -9.17 5.83 6.77
N ARG A 133 -8.71 6.24 7.96
CA ARG A 133 -7.29 6.35 8.36
C ARG A 133 -6.85 5.32 9.40
N THR A 134 -7.75 4.41 9.79
CA THR A 134 -7.46 3.37 10.78
C THR A 134 -7.93 1.99 10.34
N ARG A 135 -7.16 0.95 10.64
CA ARG A 135 -7.51 -0.45 10.35
C ARG A 135 -7.03 -1.36 11.48
N GLU A 136 -7.91 -2.23 11.97
CA GLU A 136 -7.53 -3.28 12.92
C GLU A 136 -7.24 -4.59 12.17
N ARG A 137 -6.20 -5.31 12.60
CA ARG A 137 -5.71 -6.56 12.02
C ARG A 137 -5.15 -7.50 13.08
N GLN A 138 -5.08 -8.77 12.75
CA GLN A 138 -4.24 -9.72 13.49
C GLN A 138 -2.82 -9.79 12.95
N VAL A 139 -1.87 -10.02 13.85
CA VAL A 139 -0.48 -10.38 13.54
C VAL A 139 -0.06 -11.60 14.37
N GLU A 140 0.89 -12.37 13.85
CA GLU A 140 1.47 -13.48 14.62
C GLU A 140 2.18 -12.96 15.87
N ALA A 141 2.05 -13.71 16.96
CA ALA A 141 2.68 -13.42 18.24
C ALA A 141 3.89 -14.36 18.50
N GLY A 142 4.74 -13.97 19.44
CA GLY A 142 5.89 -14.76 19.91
C GLY A 142 7.13 -14.68 19.03
N ARG A 143 7.05 -14.02 17.87
CA ARG A 143 8.20 -13.79 16.98
C ARG A 143 8.29 -12.33 16.53
N ARG A 144 9.50 -11.87 16.22
CA ARG A 144 9.70 -10.51 15.70
C ARG A 144 9.04 -10.38 14.34
N ILE A 145 8.14 -9.40 14.20
CA ILE A 145 7.50 -9.05 12.93
C ILE A 145 8.11 -7.75 12.39
N TYR A 146 8.21 -7.61 11.08
CA TYR A 146 8.76 -6.42 10.42
C TYR A 146 7.67 -5.76 9.59
N VAL A 147 7.17 -4.61 10.08
CA VAL A 147 6.11 -3.85 9.43
C VAL A 147 6.71 -2.67 8.69
N GLY A 148 6.57 -2.67 7.36
CA GLY A 148 6.90 -1.53 6.51
C GLY A 148 5.65 -0.73 6.17
N VAL A 149 5.72 0.59 6.35
CA VAL A 149 4.62 1.51 6.04
C VAL A 149 5.07 2.47 4.94
N SER A 150 4.27 2.62 3.88
CA SER A 150 4.55 3.56 2.79
C SER A 150 3.32 4.38 2.44
N SER A 151 3.50 5.69 2.28
CA SER A 151 2.48 6.62 1.77
C SER A 151 3.02 7.38 0.56
N MET A 152 2.14 7.68 -0.38
CA MET A 152 2.40 8.63 -1.47
C MET A 152 1.99 10.04 -1.03
N ALA A 153 2.65 11.07 -1.54
CA ALA A 153 2.22 12.45 -1.32
C ALA A 153 0.94 12.78 -2.12
N ALA A 154 0.19 13.76 -1.65
CA ALA A 154 -0.91 14.35 -2.39
C ALA A 154 -0.40 15.12 -3.63
N PRO A 155 -1.24 15.33 -4.66
CA PRO A 155 -0.94 16.27 -5.73
C PRO A 155 -0.54 17.65 -5.16
N PRO A 156 0.45 18.35 -5.76
CA PRO A 156 0.98 18.17 -7.12
C PRO A 156 2.22 17.28 -7.25
N ALA A 157 2.72 16.67 -6.17
CA ALA A 157 3.97 15.88 -6.19
C ALA A 157 3.75 14.39 -5.87
N PRO A 158 2.85 13.66 -6.57
CA PRO A 158 2.50 12.26 -6.27
C PRO A 158 3.68 11.29 -6.44
N GLU A 159 4.77 11.72 -7.06
CA GLU A 159 6.02 10.97 -7.18
C GLU A 159 6.76 10.82 -5.84
N LEU A 160 6.53 11.72 -4.88
CA LEU A 160 7.14 11.65 -3.57
C LEU A 160 6.50 10.54 -2.73
N ARG A 161 7.36 9.72 -2.13
CA ARG A 161 6.96 8.60 -1.27
C ARG A 161 7.74 8.65 0.01
N CYS A 162 7.04 8.56 1.13
CA CYS A 162 7.69 8.34 2.41
C CYS A 162 7.43 6.93 2.89
N ALA A 163 8.45 6.29 3.45
CA ALA A 163 8.26 5.02 4.12
C ALA A 163 9.09 4.91 5.40
N ALA A 164 8.50 4.28 6.40
CA ALA A 164 9.11 4.00 7.69
C ALA A 164 8.87 2.53 8.05
N GLY A 165 9.84 1.90 8.69
CA GLY A 165 9.76 0.52 9.14
C GLY A 165 9.85 0.42 10.66
N VAL A 166 9.05 -0.46 11.25
CA VAL A 166 9.13 -0.84 12.65
C VAL A 166 9.09 -2.35 12.78
N SER A 167 9.88 -2.89 13.70
CA SER A 167 9.80 -4.28 14.12
C SER A 167 9.63 -4.37 15.62
N PHE A 168 8.94 -5.41 16.09
CA PHE A 168 8.70 -5.67 17.50
C PHE A 168 8.29 -7.13 17.68
N VAL A 169 8.23 -7.62 18.92
CA VAL A 169 7.79 -8.98 19.26
C VAL A 169 6.40 -8.89 19.91
N PRO A 170 5.31 -9.21 19.19
CA PRO A 170 3.97 -9.16 19.76
C PRO A 170 3.76 -10.30 20.77
N GLU A 171 3.15 -10.01 21.90
CA GLU A 171 2.70 -11.01 22.86
C GLU A 171 1.32 -11.55 22.50
N ALA A 172 1.07 -12.83 22.73
CA ALA A 172 -0.21 -13.46 22.40
C ALA A 172 -1.35 -12.82 23.20
N GLY A 173 -2.45 -12.49 22.53
CA GLY A 173 -3.62 -11.82 23.11
C GLY A 173 -3.41 -10.33 23.43
N ALA A 174 -2.19 -9.79 23.27
CA ALA A 174 -1.94 -8.37 23.48
C ALA A 174 -2.48 -7.51 22.33
N GLN A 175 -2.61 -6.23 22.62
CA GLN A 175 -3.16 -5.22 21.72
C GLN A 175 -2.13 -4.11 21.50
N TYR A 176 -1.98 -3.67 20.26
CA TYR A 176 -0.97 -2.67 19.88
C TYR A 176 -1.53 -1.61 18.93
N GLU A 177 -0.98 -0.40 18.96
CA GLU A 177 -1.17 0.60 17.92
C GLU A 177 0.12 0.79 17.13
N ILE A 178 0.02 0.74 15.80
CA ILE A 178 1.09 1.15 14.90
C ILE A 178 0.70 2.49 14.29
N ARG A 179 1.37 3.56 14.75
CA ARG A 179 1.11 4.93 14.33
C ARG A 179 2.12 5.34 13.27
N TYR A 180 1.64 5.61 12.07
CA TYR A 180 2.41 6.22 11.01
C TYR A 180 2.09 7.71 10.94
N LYS A 181 3.14 8.54 10.90
CA LYS A 181 3.03 9.99 10.74
C LYS A 181 3.91 10.45 9.61
N ARG A 182 3.47 11.46 8.87
CA ARG A 182 4.30 12.12 7.86
C ARG A 182 3.98 13.61 7.74
N ASP A 183 4.92 14.35 7.19
CA ASP A 183 4.67 15.71 6.73
C ASP A 183 3.83 15.72 5.44
N GLU A 184 3.27 16.88 5.12
CA GLU A 184 2.38 17.06 3.96
C GLU A 184 3.06 16.72 2.63
N THR A 185 4.36 17.04 2.52
CA THR A 185 5.18 16.79 1.32
C THR A 185 5.68 15.35 1.19
N ALA A 186 5.43 14.50 2.19
CA ALA A 186 5.99 13.15 2.31
C ALA A 186 7.53 13.11 2.22
N SER A 187 8.19 14.17 2.69
CA SER A 187 9.66 14.25 2.78
C SER A 187 10.18 13.61 4.07
N GLN A 188 9.35 13.62 5.13
CA GLN A 188 9.67 13.03 6.42
C GLN A 188 8.50 12.18 6.92
N CYS A 189 8.81 11.02 7.48
CA CYS A 189 7.83 10.17 8.12
C CYS A 189 8.46 9.31 9.22
N SER A 190 7.60 8.81 10.08
CA SER A 190 7.94 7.93 11.19
C SER A 190 6.87 6.88 11.37
N ALA A 191 7.27 5.75 11.94
CA ALA A 191 6.36 4.73 12.43
C ALA A 191 6.71 4.41 13.88
N GLN A 192 5.70 4.20 14.72
CA GLN A 192 5.85 3.85 16.12
C GLN A 192 4.86 2.76 16.49
N VAL A 193 5.27 1.86 17.37
CA VAL A 193 4.47 0.81 17.99
C VAL A 193 4.24 1.17 19.45
N LEU A 194 2.99 1.11 19.86
CA LEU A 194 2.57 1.30 21.24
C LEU A 194 1.81 0.07 21.68
N ARG A 195 2.09 -0.44 22.88
CA ARG A 195 1.26 -1.46 23.53
C ARG A 195 0.06 -0.78 24.15
N LEU A 196 -1.14 -1.29 23.88
CA LEU A 196 -2.37 -0.85 24.51
C LEU A 196 -2.61 -1.64 25.79
N GLN A 197 -2.73 -0.95 26.91
CA GLN A 197 -3.14 -1.54 28.18
C GLN A 197 -4.61 -1.15 28.45
N PRO A 198 -5.57 -2.08 28.33
CA PRO A 198 -6.98 -1.78 28.56
C PRO A 198 -7.21 -1.24 29.98
N LEU A 199 -8.10 -0.26 30.11
CA LEU A 199 -8.45 0.33 31.40
C LEU A 199 -9.83 -0.19 31.86
N PRO A 200 -10.04 -0.43 33.18
CA PRO A 200 -11.32 -0.88 33.71
C PRO A 200 -12.49 0.09 33.44
N SER A 201 -12.20 1.39 33.33
CA SER A 201 -13.15 2.45 32.99
C SER A 201 -13.59 2.45 31.52
N GLY A 202 -13.09 1.50 30.73
CA GLY A 202 -13.07 1.61 29.28
C GLY A 202 -11.89 2.46 28.80
N GLY A 203 -11.53 2.26 27.53
CA GLY A 203 -10.35 2.89 26.94
C GLY A 203 -9.09 2.03 27.01
N ALA A 204 -7.97 2.62 26.58
CA ALA A 204 -6.65 2.01 26.68
C ALA A 204 -5.59 3.06 27.02
N ARG A 205 -4.63 2.69 27.85
CA ARG A 205 -3.41 3.45 28.07
C ARG A 205 -2.34 2.99 27.08
N PRO A 206 -1.87 3.86 26.16
CA PRO A 206 -0.76 3.53 25.29
C PRO A 206 0.55 3.55 26.09
N MET A 207 1.39 2.53 25.87
CA MET A 207 2.73 2.41 26.42
C MET A 207 3.72 2.19 25.28
N VAL A 208 4.94 2.70 25.42
CA VAL A 208 6.00 2.43 24.44
C VAL A 208 6.26 0.92 24.40
N GLU A 209 6.29 0.34 23.20
CA GLU A 209 6.65 -1.06 23.01
C GLU A 209 8.17 -1.24 23.16
N PRO A 210 8.69 -1.88 24.24
CA PRO A 210 10.11 -1.91 24.54
C PRO A 210 10.93 -2.71 23.52
N THR A 211 10.31 -3.67 22.81
CA THR A 211 11.01 -4.47 21.80
C THR A 211 11.08 -3.78 20.42
N GLN A 212 10.51 -2.57 20.31
CA GLN A 212 10.46 -1.82 19.07
C GLN A 212 11.87 -1.48 18.55
N GLN A 213 12.08 -1.74 17.27
CA GLN A 213 13.27 -1.30 16.52
C GLN A 213 12.83 -0.68 15.19
N GLY A 214 13.38 0.48 14.86
CA GLY A 214 13.12 1.14 13.58
C GLY A 214 14.01 0.59 12.45
N PHE A 215 13.50 0.58 11.22
CA PHE A 215 14.29 0.28 10.03
C PHE A 215 13.81 1.09 8.81
N ARG A 216 14.60 1.10 7.73
CA ARG A 216 14.24 1.81 6.49
C ARG A 216 13.40 0.92 5.58
N ALA A 217 12.09 1.17 5.50
CA ALA A 217 11.14 0.29 4.81
C ALA A 217 11.28 0.20 3.28
N LEU A 218 11.85 1.21 2.61
CA LEU A 218 12.00 1.21 1.14
C LEU A 218 13.16 0.33 0.63
N ARG A 219 14.06 -0.11 1.51
CA ARG A 219 15.23 -0.91 1.12
C ARG A 219 15.10 -2.29 1.75
N LYS A 220 14.71 -3.26 0.92
CA LYS A 220 14.46 -4.67 1.31
C LYS A 220 15.72 -5.31 1.90
N GLU A 221 16.88 -4.80 1.51
CA GLU A 221 18.20 -5.21 1.96
C GLU A 221 18.36 -5.02 3.48
N TYR A 222 17.77 -3.99 4.09
CA TYR A 222 17.90 -3.77 5.54
C TYR A 222 17.09 -4.74 6.39
N VAL A 223 16.01 -5.32 5.85
CA VAL A 223 15.26 -6.37 6.57
C VAL A 223 16.00 -7.70 6.46
N CYS A 224 16.60 -7.99 5.29
CA CYS A 224 17.38 -9.21 5.06
C CYS A 224 18.80 -9.18 5.64
N GLN A 225 19.33 -8.01 6.03
CA GLN A 225 20.63 -7.88 6.71
C GLN A 225 20.51 -7.94 8.24
N ALA A 226 19.29 -7.82 8.78
CA ALA A 226 19.01 -7.86 10.21
C ALA A 226 18.68 -9.27 10.74
N SER A 227 18.78 -10.28 9.87
CA SER A 227 18.50 -11.70 10.12
C SER A 227 19.76 -12.53 10.22
#